data_AF-A0A1B9MPD9-F1
#
_entry.id   AF-A0A1B9MPD9-F1
#
_cell.length_a   1.000
_cell.length_b   1.000
_cell.length_c   1.000
_cell.angle_alpha   90.00
_cell.angle_beta   90.00
_cell.angle_gamma   90.00
#
_symmetry.space_group_name_H-M   'P 1'
#
loop_
_entity.id
_entity.type
_entity.pdbx_description
1 polymer ?
#
loop_
_entity_poly.entity_id
_entity_poly.type
_entity_poly.pdbx_seq_one_letter_code
_entity_poly.pdbx_strand_id
1 'polypeptide(L)'
;MVKYSLLKGTVSHLQIKDDPKELRADNIGLLAVIGLAIVGMFEAIGALVGALTAGSITLQGKSFKCYVGRKKVQGKLEHISFKDGDYVEMVVEQIDDNHYQSYAARMPQYHALYFPRSVGVTTLQMLKYLTIGVGIFSLFAYVVLTIMMYIQIKLDITSLIIFTISNIITFLFFLVLFFLLLGGRYTFISNRIYSALGYPKPWLHDSSKEHACFKKLNRSGDPELYDDPQTPEFERIKKLDPYANYYCRTPILPNWVKVIDEQRFVQKITEQEENSN
;
A
#
# COMPACT_ATOMS: atom_id res chain seq x y z
N MET A 1 21.37 0.94 -4.29
CA MET A 1 20.10 1.45 -3.74
C MET A 1 19.11 1.50 -4.90
N VAL A 2 18.08 0.66 -4.87
CA VAL A 2 17.07 0.58 -5.93
C VAL A 2 16.33 1.92 -6.01
N LYS A 3 16.31 2.55 -7.19
CA LYS A 3 15.61 3.83 -7.42
C LYS A 3 14.34 3.57 -8.21
N TYR A 4 13.20 3.88 -7.61
CA TYR A 4 11.94 3.91 -8.35
C TYR A 4 11.92 5.08 -9.33
N SER A 5 11.37 4.82 -10.51
CA SER A 5 11.13 5.78 -11.57
C SER A 5 9.62 5.86 -11.82
N LEU A 6 9.17 6.96 -12.42
CA LEU A 6 7.80 7.11 -12.86
C LEU A 6 7.73 6.92 -14.37
N LEU A 7 7.03 5.90 -14.84
CA LEU A 7 6.82 5.61 -16.25
C LEU A 7 5.42 6.10 -16.65
N LYS A 8 5.36 7.02 -17.61
CA LYS A 8 4.13 7.64 -18.09
C LYS A 8 3.88 7.24 -19.54
N GLY A 9 2.63 6.90 -19.88
CA GLY A 9 2.25 6.64 -21.25
C GLY A 9 0.93 5.90 -21.38
N THR A 10 0.58 5.58 -22.63
CA THR A 10 -0.63 4.84 -22.96
C THR A 10 -0.39 3.33 -22.88
N VAL A 11 -1.33 2.61 -22.29
CA VAL A 11 -1.28 1.15 -22.17
C VAL A 11 -1.60 0.49 -23.51
N SER A 12 -0.86 -0.55 -23.87
CA SER A 12 -1.18 -1.45 -24.97
C SER A 12 -0.82 -2.91 -24.68
N HIS A 13 -1.49 -3.83 -25.39
CA HIS A 13 -1.32 -5.27 -25.28
C HIS A 13 -1.40 -5.80 -23.83
N LEU A 14 -2.38 -5.32 -23.07
CA LEU A 14 -2.61 -5.74 -21.70
C LEU A 14 -3.01 -7.22 -21.63
N GLN A 15 -2.21 -8.00 -20.90
CA GLN A 15 -2.47 -9.39 -20.56
C GLN A 15 -2.60 -9.52 -19.06
N ILE A 16 -3.76 -9.99 -18.60
CA ILE A 16 -4.05 -10.23 -17.19
C ILE A 16 -4.01 -11.74 -16.94
N LYS A 17 -3.29 -12.16 -15.92
CA LYS A 17 -3.26 -13.54 -15.44
C LYS A 17 -3.73 -13.56 -13.99
N ASP A 18 -4.83 -14.27 -13.75
CA ASP A 18 -5.27 -14.59 -12.40
C ASP A 18 -4.32 -15.64 -11.81
N ASP A 19 -3.84 -15.41 -10.59
CA ASP A 19 -3.00 -16.35 -9.86
C ASP A 19 -3.92 -17.27 -9.03
N PRO A 20 -4.12 -18.54 -9.44
CA PRO A 20 -5.08 -19.44 -8.78
C PRO A 20 -4.67 -19.83 -7.36
N LYS A 21 -3.45 -19.48 -6.92
CA LYS A 21 -2.92 -19.79 -5.58
C LYS A 21 -3.28 -18.76 -4.51
N GLU A 22 -3.93 -17.65 -4.86
CA GLU A 22 -4.27 -16.62 -3.87
C GLU A 22 -5.59 -16.92 -3.14
N LEU A 23 -5.48 -17.46 -1.92
CA LEU A 23 -6.61 -17.52 -0.99
C LEU A 23 -7.10 -16.09 -0.68
N ARG A 24 -8.38 -15.83 -0.95
CA ARG A 24 -9.05 -14.58 -0.59
C ARG A 24 -9.48 -14.63 0.88
N ALA A 25 -9.04 -13.63 1.66
CA ALA A 25 -9.39 -13.52 3.07
C ALA A 25 -10.84 -13.08 3.28
N ASP A 26 -11.48 -12.53 2.25
CA ASP A 26 -12.87 -12.05 2.25
C ASP A 26 -13.89 -13.15 2.61
N ASN A 27 -13.48 -14.43 2.55
CA ASN A 27 -14.29 -15.60 2.87
C ASN A 27 -14.02 -16.18 4.28
N ILE A 28 -13.11 -15.60 5.06
CA ILE A 28 -12.72 -16.14 6.36
C ILE A 28 -13.46 -15.35 7.46
N GLY A 29 -14.41 -16.00 8.12
CA GLY A 29 -15.16 -15.40 9.23
C GLY A 29 -14.24 -14.98 10.37
N LEU A 30 -14.59 -13.88 11.05
CA LEU A 30 -13.82 -13.28 12.16
C LEU A 30 -13.40 -14.32 13.23
N LEU A 31 -14.26 -15.30 13.51
CA LEU A 31 -13.99 -16.38 14.47
C LEU A 31 -12.87 -17.32 14.01
N ALA A 32 -12.79 -17.61 12.70
CA ALA A 32 -11.73 -18.41 12.12
C ALA A 32 -10.40 -17.64 12.08
N VAL A 33 -10.44 -16.32 11.85
CA VAL A 33 -9.25 -15.45 11.95
C VAL A 33 -8.70 -15.42 13.38
N ILE A 34 -9.58 -15.33 14.39
CA ILE A 34 -9.19 -15.39 15.80
C ILE A 34 -8.65 -16.77 16.17
N GLY A 35 -9.28 -17.85 15.69
CA GLY A 35 -8.80 -19.23 15.90
C GLY A 35 -7.42 -19.47 15.27
N LEU A 36 -7.20 -19.00 14.04
CA LEU A 36 -5.90 -19.02 13.36
C LEU A 36 -4.85 -18.15 14.07
N ALA A 37 -5.23 -17.02 14.65
CA ALA A 37 -4.32 -16.17 15.42
C ALA A 37 -3.84 -16.84 16.72
N ILE A 38 -4.69 -17.63 17.38
CA ILE A 38 -4.33 -18.39 18.59
C ILE A 38 -3.38 -19.55 18.26
N VAL A 39 -3.68 -20.32 17.22
CA VAL A 39 -2.82 -21.43 16.75
C VAL A 39 -1.49 -20.90 16.18
N GLY A 40 -1.54 -19.80 15.43
CA GLY A 40 -0.38 -19.15 14.83
C GLY A 40 0.57 -18.50 15.84
N MET A 41 0.17 -18.30 17.10
CA MET A 41 1.04 -17.69 18.12
C MET A 41 2.24 -18.58 18.49
N PHE A 42 2.09 -19.91 18.40
CA PHE A 42 3.20 -20.86 18.59
C PHE A 42 4.10 -20.97 17.35
N GLU A 43 3.53 -20.82 16.15
CA GLU A 43 4.29 -20.77 14.89
C GLU A 43 4.93 -19.39 14.65
N ALA A 44 4.50 -18.36 15.38
CA ALA A 44 4.92 -16.97 15.22
C ALA A 44 6.42 -16.76 15.45
N ILE A 45 7.08 -17.59 16.28
CA ILE A 45 8.53 -17.54 16.48
C ILE A 45 9.26 -18.04 15.22
N GLY A 46 8.79 -19.16 14.64
CA GLY A 46 9.32 -19.68 13.37
C GLY A 46 9.04 -18.75 12.18
N ALA A 47 7.85 -18.17 12.14
CA ALA A 47 7.48 -17.15 11.16
C ALA A 47 8.22 -15.82 11.35
N LEU A 48 8.57 -15.44 12.58
CA LEU A 48 9.41 -14.28 12.88
C LEU A 48 10.84 -14.49 12.37
N VAL A 49 11.43 -15.66 12.63
CA VAL A 49 12.75 -16.02 12.10
C VAL A 49 12.69 -16.10 10.57
N GLY A 50 11.69 -16.78 10.01
CA GLY A 50 11.49 -16.91 8.56
C GLY A 50 11.20 -15.56 7.89
N ALA A 51 10.47 -14.67 8.53
CA ALA A 51 10.37 -13.29 8.09
C ALA A 51 11.78 -12.70 8.12
N LEU A 52 12.43 -12.56 9.28
CA LEU A 52 13.74 -11.91 9.41
C LEU A 52 14.81 -12.42 8.42
N THR A 53 14.75 -13.68 8.00
CA THR A 53 15.68 -14.30 7.04
C THR A 53 15.21 -14.32 5.58
N ALA A 54 13.91 -14.15 5.30
CA ALA A 54 13.40 -14.10 3.92
C ALA A 54 13.89 -12.82 3.21
N GLY A 55 14.81 -13.01 2.26
CA GLY A 55 15.49 -11.93 1.53
C GLY A 55 14.65 -11.23 0.45
N SER A 56 13.42 -11.69 0.16
CA SER A 56 12.58 -11.10 -0.88
C SER A 56 11.11 -11.03 -0.46
N ILE A 57 10.52 -9.84 -0.59
CA ILE A 57 9.07 -9.63 -0.41
C ILE A 57 8.38 -10.03 -1.72
N THR A 58 7.58 -11.09 -1.70
CA THR A 58 6.77 -11.49 -2.85
C THR A 58 5.49 -10.66 -2.90
N LEU A 59 5.33 -9.83 -3.94
CA LEU A 59 4.08 -9.10 -4.15
C LEU A 59 2.92 -10.06 -4.45
N GLN A 60 1.76 -9.74 -3.90
CA GLN A 60 0.51 -10.46 -4.10
C GLN A 60 -0.48 -9.59 -4.91
N GLY A 61 -1.37 -10.24 -5.64
CA GLY A 61 -2.35 -9.62 -6.53
C GLY A 61 -2.38 -10.28 -7.91
N LYS A 62 -3.32 -9.81 -8.74
CA LYS A 62 -3.45 -10.20 -10.15
C LYS A 62 -2.21 -9.78 -10.91
N SER A 63 -1.62 -10.73 -11.63
CA SER A 63 -0.44 -10.47 -12.44
C SER A 63 -0.86 -9.83 -13.76
N PHE A 64 -0.14 -8.82 -14.20
CA PHE A 64 -0.32 -8.23 -15.51
C PHE A 64 0.99 -8.08 -16.26
N LYS A 65 0.88 -8.07 -17.58
CA LYS A 65 1.93 -7.67 -18.51
C LYS A 65 1.32 -6.74 -19.54
N CYS A 66 1.95 -5.62 -19.81
CA CYS A 66 1.53 -4.68 -20.83
C CYS A 66 2.73 -3.94 -21.40
N TYR A 67 2.46 -3.09 -22.39
CA TYR A 67 3.37 -2.04 -22.80
C TYR A 67 2.82 -0.70 -22.33
N VAL A 68 3.72 0.18 -21.91
CA VAL A 68 3.44 1.60 -21.69
C VAL A 68 4.32 2.35 -22.69
N GLY A 69 3.70 2.84 -23.75
CA GLY A 69 4.42 3.24 -24.97
C GLY A 69 5.26 2.08 -25.51
N ARG A 70 6.59 2.22 -25.56
CA ARG A 70 7.51 1.17 -26.03
C ARG A 70 8.09 0.30 -24.92
N LYS A 71 7.81 0.60 -23.66
CA LYS A 71 8.41 -0.11 -22.52
C LYS A 71 7.53 -1.26 -22.10
N LYS A 72 8.11 -2.44 -21.93
CA LYS A 72 7.40 -3.61 -21.43
C LYS A 72 7.34 -3.54 -19.91
N VAL A 73 6.14 -3.65 -19.38
CA VAL A 73 5.87 -3.56 -17.95
C VAL A 73 5.23 -4.85 -17.49
N GLN A 74 5.69 -5.37 -16.37
CA GLN A 74 5.05 -6.46 -15.66
C GLN A 74 4.82 -6.06 -14.21
N GLY A 75 3.73 -6.53 -13.60
CA GLY A 75 3.37 -6.12 -12.26
C GLY A 75 2.36 -7.04 -11.62
N LYS A 76 2.12 -6.81 -10.33
CA LYS A 76 0.99 -7.40 -9.59
C LYS A 76 0.22 -6.28 -8.92
N LEU A 77 -1.10 -6.25 -9.12
CA LEU A 77 -2.00 -5.29 -8.48
C LEU A 77 -3.17 -6.06 -7.88
N GLU A 78 -3.74 -5.57 -6.79
CA GLU A 78 -4.94 -6.17 -6.20
C GLU A 78 -6.11 -6.18 -7.19
N HIS A 79 -6.25 -5.08 -7.92
CA HIS A 79 -7.19 -4.95 -9.03
C HIS A 79 -6.55 -4.19 -10.19
N ILE A 80 -6.91 -4.58 -11.42
CA ILE A 80 -6.45 -3.96 -12.66
C ILE A 80 -7.69 -3.44 -13.37
N SER A 81 -7.90 -2.13 -13.33
CA SER A 81 -9.06 -1.46 -13.92
C SER A 81 -8.76 -0.82 -15.29
N PHE A 82 -7.49 -0.50 -15.55
CA PHE A 82 -7.05 0.10 -16.81
C PHE A 82 -7.11 -0.91 -17.97
N LYS A 83 -7.29 -0.38 -19.18
CA LYS A 83 -7.42 -1.12 -20.44
C LYS A 83 -6.43 -0.59 -21.47
N ASP A 84 -6.35 -1.31 -22.60
CA ASP A 84 -5.60 -0.80 -23.76
C ASP A 84 -6.19 0.53 -24.23
N GLY A 85 -5.33 1.52 -24.42
CA GLY A 85 -5.70 2.90 -24.76
C GLY A 85 -5.75 3.85 -23.55
N ASP A 86 -5.78 3.34 -22.32
CA ASP A 86 -5.82 4.21 -21.13
C ASP A 86 -4.45 4.84 -20.87
N TYR A 87 -4.46 6.11 -20.45
CA TYR A 87 -3.27 6.78 -19.96
C TYR A 87 -3.00 6.41 -18.49
N VAL A 88 -1.78 5.99 -18.21
CA VAL A 88 -1.36 5.56 -16.86
C VAL A 88 0.01 6.11 -16.51
N GLU A 89 0.24 6.24 -15.21
CA GLU A 89 1.53 6.59 -14.63
C GLU A 89 1.91 5.52 -13.62
N MET A 90 2.92 4.71 -13.94
CA MET A 90 3.32 3.58 -13.13
C MET A 90 4.60 3.88 -12.35
N VAL A 91 4.60 3.55 -11.06
CA VAL A 91 5.84 3.53 -10.27
C VAL A 91 6.56 2.23 -10.55
N VAL A 92 7.73 2.34 -11.17
CA VAL A 92 8.46 1.20 -11.72
C VAL A 92 9.90 1.11 -11.21
N GLU A 93 10.40 -0.12 -11.20
CA GLU A 93 11.81 -0.47 -11.08
C GLU A 93 12.27 -1.08 -12.41
N GLN A 94 13.43 -0.68 -12.90
CA GLN A 94 14.01 -1.27 -14.10
C GLN A 94 14.61 -2.64 -13.76
N ILE A 95 14.14 -3.69 -14.44
CA ILE A 95 14.72 -5.04 -14.32
C ILE A 95 15.84 -5.21 -15.36
N ASP A 96 15.53 -4.84 -16.61
CA ASP A 96 16.42 -4.96 -17.76
C ASP A 96 16.14 -3.81 -18.75
N ASP A 97 16.89 -3.74 -19.84
CA ASP A 97 16.65 -2.77 -20.91
C ASP A 97 15.22 -2.93 -21.45
N ASN A 98 14.47 -1.82 -21.40
CA ASN A 98 13.05 -1.73 -21.76
C ASN A 98 12.08 -2.63 -20.98
N HIS A 99 12.53 -3.31 -19.91
CA HIS A 99 11.69 -4.16 -19.07
C HIS A 99 11.60 -3.61 -17.64
N TYR A 100 10.38 -3.39 -17.19
CA TYR A 100 10.09 -2.72 -15.92
C TYR A 100 9.15 -3.56 -15.05
N GLN A 101 9.43 -3.58 -13.75
CA GLN A 101 8.54 -4.09 -12.72
C GLN A 101 7.71 -2.93 -12.16
N SER A 102 6.38 -3.03 -12.26
CA SER A 102 5.47 -2.06 -11.64
C SER A 102 5.15 -2.44 -10.19
N TYR A 103 5.16 -1.41 -9.34
CA TYR A 103 4.84 -1.47 -7.90
C TYR A 103 3.57 -0.69 -7.54
N ALA A 104 3.11 0.19 -8.42
CA ALA A 104 1.82 0.85 -8.34
C ALA A 104 1.45 1.43 -9.70
N ALA A 105 0.15 1.57 -9.96
CA ALA A 105 -0.36 2.21 -11.16
C ALA A 105 -1.31 3.34 -10.77
N ARG A 106 -1.04 4.55 -11.27
CA ARG A 106 -1.90 5.71 -11.15
C ARG A 106 -2.65 5.91 -12.46
N MET A 107 -3.96 6.14 -12.36
CA MET A 107 -4.81 6.58 -13.47
C MET A 107 -5.18 8.05 -13.22
N PRO A 108 -4.48 8.99 -13.89
CA PRO A 108 -4.68 10.42 -13.67
C PRO A 108 -6.10 10.90 -13.97
N GLN A 109 -6.72 10.43 -15.07
CA GLN A 109 -8.10 10.76 -15.44
C GLN A 109 -9.14 10.52 -14.32
N TYR A 110 -8.90 9.54 -13.45
CA TYR A 110 -9.81 9.17 -12.38
C TYR A 110 -9.25 9.47 -10.98
N HIS A 111 -8.09 10.13 -10.88
CA HIS A 111 -7.39 10.31 -9.61
C HIS A 111 -7.30 9.00 -8.79
N ALA A 112 -7.10 7.87 -9.48
CA ALA A 112 -7.12 6.55 -8.87
C ALA A 112 -5.70 6.00 -8.76
N LEU A 113 -5.36 5.41 -7.63
CA LEU A 113 -4.08 4.78 -7.37
C LEU A 113 -4.28 3.33 -6.95
N TYR A 114 -3.64 2.43 -7.70
CA TYR A 114 -3.72 0.98 -7.55
C TYR A 114 -2.42 0.43 -7.00
N PHE A 115 -2.54 -0.47 -6.03
CA PHE A 115 -1.42 -1.12 -5.37
C PHE A 115 -1.50 -2.65 -5.49
N PRO A 116 -0.36 -3.34 -5.35
CA PRO A 116 -0.34 -4.76 -4.99
C PRO A 116 -1.11 -4.99 -3.69
N ARG A 117 -1.63 -6.21 -3.51
CA ARG A 117 -2.32 -6.60 -2.28
C ARG A 117 -1.37 -6.47 -1.08
N SER A 118 -1.89 -5.97 0.05
CA SER A 118 -1.13 -5.67 1.28
C SER A 118 -0.15 -4.48 1.17
N VAL A 119 -0.11 -3.78 0.02
CA VAL A 119 0.64 -2.54 -0.18
C VAL A 119 -0.36 -1.37 -0.25
N GLY A 120 0.01 -0.20 0.27
CA GLY A 120 -0.83 1.00 0.29
C GLY A 120 -1.00 1.62 1.68
N VAL A 121 -0.77 0.84 2.75
CA VAL A 121 -0.70 1.36 4.13
C VAL A 121 0.74 1.78 4.45
N THR A 122 0.91 2.95 5.06
CA THR A 122 2.22 3.49 5.43
C THR A 122 2.70 2.97 6.79
N THR A 123 4.01 3.00 7.03
CA THR A 123 4.60 2.39 8.24
C THR A 123 4.04 2.99 9.53
N LEU A 124 3.92 4.32 9.60
CA LEU A 124 3.45 4.97 10.81
C LEU A 124 1.96 4.72 11.06
N GLN A 125 1.16 4.65 10.00
CA GLN A 125 -0.25 4.27 10.13
C GLN A 125 -0.40 2.85 10.66
N MET A 126 0.34 1.90 10.08
CA MET A 126 0.30 0.52 10.57
C MET A 126 0.74 0.44 12.02
N LEU A 127 1.85 1.09 12.37
CA LEU A 127 2.33 1.13 13.75
C LEU A 127 1.32 1.79 14.69
N LYS A 128 0.63 2.86 14.26
CA LYS A 128 -0.43 3.51 15.03
C LYS A 128 -1.59 2.56 15.30
N TYR A 129 -2.11 1.86 14.29
CA TYR A 129 -3.20 0.91 14.46
C TYR A 129 -2.80 -0.25 15.38
N LEU A 130 -1.58 -0.77 15.22
CA LEU A 130 -1.06 -1.83 16.09
C LEU A 130 -0.82 -1.35 17.52
N THR A 131 -0.28 -0.15 17.71
CA THR A 131 -0.06 0.45 19.02
C THR A 131 -1.38 0.61 19.76
N ILE A 132 -2.43 1.09 19.08
CA ILE A 132 -3.77 1.20 19.66
C ILE A 132 -4.32 -0.19 20.00
N GLY A 133 -4.29 -1.13 19.05
CA GLY A 133 -4.81 -2.48 19.25
C GLY A 133 -4.11 -3.23 20.38
N VAL A 134 -2.80 -3.42 20.28
CA VAL A 134 -1.98 -4.08 21.31
C VAL A 134 -2.04 -3.32 22.62
N GLY A 135 -2.03 -1.98 22.59
CA GLY A 135 -2.08 -1.14 23.78
C GLY A 135 -3.35 -1.32 24.59
N ILE A 136 -4.51 -1.44 23.95
CA ILE A 136 -5.79 -1.72 24.63
C ILE A 136 -5.72 -3.08 25.35
N PHE A 137 -5.24 -4.13 24.67
CA PHE A 137 -5.12 -5.46 25.28
C PHE A 137 -4.09 -5.48 26.42
N SER A 138 -2.94 -4.86 26.24
CA SER A 138 -1.90 -4.78 27.27
C SER A 138 -2.36 -4.00 28.50
N LEU A 139 -3.08 -2.89 28.30
CA LEU A 139 -3.66 -2.10 29.40
C LEU A 139 -4.71 -2.90 30.16
N PHE A 140 -5.61 -3.58 29.45
CA PHE A 140 -6.63 -4.43 30.06
C PHE A 140 -5.99 -5.56 30.90
N ALA A 141 -5.00 -6.26 30.33
CA ALA A 141 -4.26 -7.30 31.03
C ALA A 141 -3.53 -6.76 32.26
N TYR A 142 -2.90 -5.59 32.14
CA TYR A 142 -2.21 -4.92 33.24
C TYR A 142 -3.16 -4.63 34.42
N VAL A 143 -4.34 -4.06 34.14
CA VAL A 143 -5.34 -3.74 35.17
C VAL A 143 -5.84 -5.00 35.88
N VAL A 144 -6.21 -6.04 35.13
CA VAL A 144 -6.72 -7.30 35.69
C VAL A 144 -5.67 -7.97 36.58
N LEU A 145 -4.44 -8.07 36.09
CA LEU A 145 -3.34 -8.68 36.83
C LEU A 145 -2.96 -7.88 38.08
N THR A 146 -3.00 -6.54 38.01
CA THR A 146 -2.76 -5.68 39.18
C THR A 146 -3.82 -5.89 40.26
N ILE A 147 -5.10 -6.01 39.88
CA ILE A 147 -6.19 -6.30 40.82
C ILE A 147 -5.98 -7.68 41.47
N MET A 148 -5.63 -8.71 40.69
CA MET A 148 -5.36 -10.04 41.24
C MET A 148 -4.18 -10.03 42.22
N MET A 149 -3.10 -9.32 41.88
CA MET A 149 -1.94 -9.16 42.76
C MET A 149 -2.32 -8.47 44.07
N TYR A 150 -3.15 -7.42 44.03
CA TYR A 150 -3.65 -6.74 45.21
C TYR A 150 -4.47 -7.65 46.13
N ILE A 151 -5.29 -8.54 45.56
CA ILE A 151 -6.12 -9.48 46.33
C ILE A 151 -5.28 -10.60 46.96
N GLN A 152 -4.30 -11.13 46.23
CA GLN A 152 -3.54 -12.33 46.64
C GLN A 152 -2.33 -12.04 47.53
N ILE A 153 -1.66 -10.90 47.33
CA ILE A 153 -0.35 -10.62 47.91
C ILE A 153 -0.41 -9.19 48.45
N LYS A 154 -0.14 -8.98 49.74
CA LYS A 154 0.07 -7.64 50.29
C LYS A 154 1.05 -6.90 49.36
N LEU A 155 0.54 -5.87 48.68
CA LEU A 155 1.16 -5.28 47.51
C LEU A 155 2.53 -4.70 47.87
N ASP A 156 3.59 -5.35 47.40
CA ASP A 156 4.97 -4.87 47.54
C ASP A 156 5.36 -4.00 46.33
N ILE A 157 5.96 -2.84 46.61
CA ILE A 157 6.35 -1.85 45.61
C ILE A 157 7.38 -2.46 44.63
N THR A 158 8.32 -3.26 45.12
CA THR A 158 9.35 -3.88 44.29
C THR A 158 8.71 -4.83 43.27
N SER A 159 7.80 -5.66 43.75
CA SER A 159 7.04 -6.60 42.92
C SER A 159 6.18 -5.88 41.87
N LEU A 160 5.57 -4.74 42.22
CA LEU A 160 4.83 -3.91 41.27
C LEU A 160 5.74 -3.35 40.17
N ILE A 161 6.92 -2.84 40.52
CA ILE A 161 7.89 -2.29 39.56
C ILE A 161 8.33 -3.36 38.55
N ILE A 162 8.70 -4.55 39.03
CA ILE A 162 9.10 -5.69 38.17
C ILE A 162 7.96 -6.05 37.22
N PHE A 163 6.74 -6.13 37.74
CA PHE A 163 5.54 -6.43 36.96
C PHE A 163 5.28 -5.39 35.86
N THR A 164 5.36 -4.09 36.18
CA THR A 164 5.20 -3.01 35.20
C THR A 164 6.25 -3.07 34.10
N ILE A 165 7.53 -3.27 34.45
CA ILE A 165 8.61 -3.40 33.47
C ILE A 165 8.35 -4.61 32.56
N SER A 166 7.98 -5.76 33.13
CA SER A 166 7.65 -6.95 32.36
C SER A 166 6.48 -6.70 31.39
N ASN A 167 5.45 -5.97 31.79
CA ASN A 167 4.31 -5.64 30.93
C ASN A 167 4.73 -4.74 29.75
N ILE A 168 5.57 -3.73 30.00
CA ILE A 168 6.12 -2.85 28.95
C ILE A 168 6.95 -3.66 27.94
N ILE A 169 7.82 -4.56 28.40
CA ILE A 169 8.64 -5.41 27.52
C ILE A 169 7.73 -6.29 26.66
N THR A 170 6.72 -6.92 27.27
CA THR A 170 5.73 -7.75 26.56
C THR A 170 4.95 -6.95 25.52
N PHE A 171 4.52 -5.72 25.85
CA PHE A 171 3.87 -4.80 24.91
C PHE A 171 4.76 -4.50 23.70
N LEU A 172 6.02 -4.13 23.93
CA LEU A 172 6.97 -3.85 22.84
C LEU A 172 7.24 -5.07 21.98
N PHE A 173 7.38 -6.25 22.60
CA PHE A 173 7.57 -7.52 21.89
C PHE A 173 6.38 -7.81 20.97
N PHE A 174 5.14 -7.75 21.49
CA PHE A 174 3.94 -7.98 20.68
C PHE A 174 3.76 -6.94 19.59
N LEU A 175 4.11 -5.67 19.85
CA LEU A 175 4.05 -4.62 18.83
C LEU A 175 4.95 -4.96 17.63
N VAL A 176 6.21 -5.35 17.88
CA VAL A 176 7.15 -5.76 16.83
C VAL A 176 6.69 -7.04 16.15
N LEU A 177 6.23 -8.03 16.92
CA LEU A 177 5.76 -9.31 16.41
C LEU A 177 4.58 -9.10 15.44
N PHE A 178 3.53 -8.41 15.86
CA PHE A 178 2.38 -8.14 15.03
C PHE A 178 2.71 -7.23 13.85
N PHE A 179 3.62 -6.26 14.02
CA PHE A 179 4.09 -5.46 12.90
C PHE A 179 4.70 -6.33 11.81
N LEU A 180 5.53 -7.30 12.15
CA LEU A 180 6.15 -8.18 11.15
C LEU A 180 5.16 -9.19 10.56
N LEU A 181 4.31 -9.81 11.39
CA LEU A 181 3.33 -10.82 10.95
C LEU A 181 2.25 -10.24 10.04
N LEU A 182 1.74 -9.05 10.36
CA LEU A 182 0.66 -8.42 9.59
C LEU A 182 1.15 -7.68 8.35
N GLY A 183 2.41 -7.86 7.96
CA GLY A 183 2.93 -7.30 6.71
C GLY A 183 3.61 -5.94 6.83
N GLY A 184 4.17 -5.58 7.97
CA GLY A 184 4.91 -4.32 8.19
C GLY A 184 6.02 -4.08 7.17
N ARG A 185 6.54 -5.15 6.56
CA ARG A 185 7.52 -5.07 5.46
C ARG A 185 6.97 -4.42 4.19
N TYR A 186 5.71 -4.71 3.86
CA TYR A 186 5.04 -4.10 2.71
C TYR A 186 4.86 -2.59 2.90
N THR A 187 4.79 -2.10 4.15
CA THR A 187 4.71 -0.66 4.42
C THR A 187 5.94 0.11 3.98
N PHE A 188 7.13 -0.52 3.96
CA PHE A 188 8.33 0.12 3.42
C PHE A 188 8.23 0.29 1.90
N ILE A 189 7.60 -0.65 1.19
CA ILE A 189 7.30 -0.52 -0.23
C ILE A 189 6.30 0.62 -0.44
N SER A 190 5.21 0.66 0.36
CA SER A 190 4.23 1.76 0.33
C SER A 190 4.90 3.13 0.48
N ASN A 191 5.75 3.31 1.50
CA ASN A 191 6.43 4.58 1.73
C ASN A 191 7.31 4.97 0.55
N ARG A 192 8.01 4.02 -0.08
CA ARG A 192 8.82 4.29 -1.28
C ARG A 192 7.96 4.67 -2.48
N ILE A 193 6.81 4.03 -2.66
CA ILE A 193 5.84 4.39 -3.71
C ILE A 193 5.33 5.81 -3.49
N TYR A 194 4.82 6.13 -2.28
CA TYR A 194 4.35 7.48 -1.97
C TYR A 194 5.46 8.52 -2.11
N SER A 195 6.69 8.18 -1.73
CA SER A 195 7.85 9.05 -1.94
C SER A 195 8.11 9.30 -3.43
N ALA A 196 8.04 8.26 -4.27
CA ALA A 196 8.23 8.37 -5.71
C ALA A 196 7.10 9.15 -6.41
N LEU A 197 5.89 9.08 -5.85
CA LEU A 197 4.73 9.86 -6.31
C LEU A 197 4.74 11.32 -5.83
N GLY A 198 5.69 11.72 -4.98
CA GLY A 198 5.84 13.11 -4.53
C GLY A 198 5.04 13.50 -3.30
N TYR A 199 4.55 12.54 -2.52
CA TYR A 199 3.94 12.87 -1.23
C TYR A 199 5.01 13.42 -0.26
N PRO A 200 4.79 14.58 0.38
CA PRO A 200 5.83 15.27 1.16
C PRO A 200 6.22 14.55 2.45
N LYS A 201 5.32 13.75 3.02
CA LYS A 201 5.55 12.93 4.23
C LYS A 201 5.04 11.51 3.97
N PRO A 202 5.75 10.72 3.14
CA PRO A 202 5.23 9.45 2.63
C PRO A 202 5.00 8.40 3.73
N TRP A 203 5.75 8.46 4.84
CA TRP A 203 5.55 7.56 5.99
C TRP A 203 4.34 7.91 6.86
N LEU A 204 3.79 9.12 6.73
CA LEU A 204 2.65 9.63 7.50
C LEU A 204 1.38 9.70 6.63
N HIS A 205 1.51 9.53 5.32
CA HIS A 205 0.40 9.66 4.40
C HIS A 205 -0.73 8.69 4.76
N ASP A 206 -1.96 9.19 4.70
CA ASP A 206 -3.16 8.46 5.08
C ASP A 206 -4.10 8.36 3.88
N SER A 207 -3.95 7.26 3.13
CA SER A 207 -4.74 6.99 1.94
C SER A 207 -6.23 6.81 2.24
N SER A 208 -6.59 6.30 3.43
CA SER A 208 -7.99 6.16 3.84
C SER A 208 -8.64 7.52 4.09
N LYS A 209 -7.92 8.42 4.75
CA LYS A 209 -8.37 9.80 4.99
C LYS A 209 -8.48 10.58 3.67
N GLU A 210 -7.50 10.43 2.78
CA GLU A 210 -7.53 11.08 1.47
C GLU A 210 -8.67 10.54 0.60
N HIS A 211 -8.84 9.21 0.53
CA HIS A 211 -9.96 8.59 -0.17
C HIS A 211 -11.32 9.07 0.37
N ALA A 212 -11.46 9.27 1.69
CA ALA A 212 -12.66 9.84 2.28
C ALA A 212 -12.87 11.31 1.88
N CYS A 213 -11.80 12.10 1.78
CA CYS A 213 -11.83 13.47 1.28
C CYS A 213 -12.27 13.49 -0.19
N PHE A 214 -11.67 12.67 -1.06
CA PHE A 214 -12.05 12.51 -2.45
C PHE A 214 -13.54 12.20 -2.62
N LYS A 215 -14.08 11.26 -1.83
CA LYS A 215 -15.52 10.92 -1.84
C LYS A 215 -16.42 12.13 -1.57
N LYS A 216 -15.98 13.05 -0.71
CA LYS A 216 -16.70 14.27 -0.38
C LYS A 216 -16.65 15.26 -1.56
N LEU A 217 -15.47 15.49 -2.12
CA LEU A 217 -15.22 16.47 -3.20
C LEU A 217 -15.82 16.03 -4.55
N ASN A 218 -15.77 14.73 -4.87
CA ASN A 218 -16.34 14.14 -6.09
C ASN A 218 -17.89 14.29 -6.16
N ARG A 219 -18.55 14.67 -5.05
CA ARG A 219 -19.99 14.97 -5.00
C ARG A 219 -20.32 16.43 -5.32
N SER A 220 -19.46 17.37 -4.91
CA SER A 220 -19.79 18.80 -4.83
C SER A 220 -19.29 19.66 -5.99
N GLY A 221 -18.54 19.10 -6.95
CA GLY A 221 -17.95 19.92 -8.02
C GLY A 221 -16.80 20.80 -7.52
N ASP A 222 -16.08 20.36 -6.48
CA ASP A 222 -15.11 21.17 -5.76
C ASP A 222 -13.83 21.47 -6.58
N PRO A 223 -13.39 22.73 -6.69
CA PRO A 223 -12.25 23.11 -7.53
C PRO A 223 -10.95 22.37 -7.17
N GLU A 224 -10.76 21.93 -5.92
CA GLU A 224 -9.55 21.17 -5.55
C GLU A 224 -9.40 19.88 -6.36
N LEU A 225 -10.52 19.27 -6.78
CA LEU A 225 -10.54 18.04 -7.57
C LEU A 225 -10.65 18.31 -9.08
N TYR A 226 -11.46 19.29 -9.48
CA TYR A 226 -11.78 19.53 -10.90
C TYR A 226 -10.82 20.51 -11.59
N ASP A 227 -10.08 21.33 -10.82
CA ASP A 227 -9.13 22.30 -11.36
C ASP A 227 -7.66 21.88 -11.08
N ASP A 228 -7.37 20.58 -10.99
CA ASP A 228 -6.00 20.09 -10.82
C ASP A 228 -5.17 20.37 -12.09
N PRO A 229 -4.16 21.26 -12.03
CA PRO A 229 -3.38 21.63 -13.21
C PRO A 229 -2.54 20.47 -13.78
N GLN A 230 -2.30 19.41 -13.00
CA GLN A 230 -1.55 18.24 -13.49
C GLN A 230 -2.44 17.19 -14.17
N THR A 231 -3.75 17.28 -13.99
CA THR A 231 -4.76 16.33 -14.51
C THR A 231 -5.98 17.08 -15.04
N PRO A 232 -5.81 17.97 -16.04
CA PRO A 232 -6.92 18.73 -16.61
C PRO A 232 -8.01 17.85 -17.25
N GLU A 233 -7.68 16.60 -17.56
CA GLU A 233 -8.59 15.58 -18.10
C GLU A 233 -9.42 14.84 -17.04
N PHE A 234 -9.43 15.30 -15.78
CA PHE A 234 -10.16 14.60 -14.71
C PHE A 234 -11.65 14.41 -15.05
N GLU A 235 -12.13 13.18 -14.88
CA GLU A 235 -13.53 12.81 -15.05
C GLU A 235 -14.18 12.41 -13.73
N ARG A 236 -15.36 12.97 -13.49
CA ARG A 236 -16.18 12.63 -12.32
C ARG A 236 -16.51 11.14 -12.29
N ILE A 237 -16.17 10.49 -11.19
CA ILE A 237 -16.43 9.06 -11.03
C ILE A 237 -17.83 8.83 -10.48
N LYS A 238 -18.65 8.10 -11.23
CA LYS A 238 -20.01 7.71 -10.81
C LYS A 238 -20.01 6.52 -9.86
N LYS A 239 -19.09 5.56 -10.07
CA LYS A 239 -18.96 4.34 -9.27
C LYS A 239 -17.50 4.13 -8.88
N LEU A 240 -17.24 4.17 -7.59
CA LEU A 240 -15.89 3.98 -7.06
C LEU A 240 -15.54 2.49 -7.06
N ASP A 241 -14.39 2.18 -7.65
CA ASP A 241 -13.69 0.92 -7.47
C ASP A 241 -13.27 0.75 -5.99
N PRO A 242 -13.70 -0.32 -5.30
CA PRO A 242 -13.35 -0.56 -3.89
C PRO A 242 -11.86 -0.86 -3.65
N TYR A 243 -11.12 -1.23 -4.70
CA TYR A 243 -9.69 -1.57 -4.60
C TYR A 243 -8.76 -0.41 -4.97
N ALA A 244 -9.32 0.75 -5.33
CA ALA A 244 -8.57 1.95 -5.65
C ALA A 244 -8.42 2.87 -4.45
N ASN A 245 -7.22 3.42 -4.26
CA ASN A 245 -6.98 4.56 -3.39
C ASN A 245 -7.14 5.84 -4.20
N TYR A 246 -8.20 6.60 -3.95
CA TYR A 246 -8.42 7.88 -4.65
C TYR A 246 -7.69 9.00 -3.92
N TYR A 247 -7.09 9.90 -4.69
CA TYR A 247 -6.39 11.07 -4.18
C TYR A 247 -7.08 12.37 -4.63
N CYS A 248 -6.96 13.43 -3.83
CA CYS A 248 -7.65 14.68 -4.15
C CYS A 248 -6.89 15.49 -5.19
N ARG A 249 -5.57 15.52 -5.08
CA ARG A 249 -4.69 16.32 -5.94
C ARG A 249 -3.41 15.57 -6.25
N THR A 250 -2.96 15.68 -7.48
CA THR A 250 -1.73 15.05 -7.96
C THR A 250 -0.53 15.67 -7.25
N PRO A 251 0.24 14.89 -6.46
CA PRO A 251 1.40 15.45 -5.76
C PRO A 251 2.50 15.86 -6.74
N ILE A 252 3.25 16.89 -6.39
CA ILE A 252 4.36 17.38 -7.20
C ILE A 252 5.52 16.40 -7.11
N LEU A 253 5.98 15.92 -8.27
CA LEU A 253 7.10 14.98 -8.33
C LEU A 253 8.40 15.63 -7.85
N PRO A 254 9.19 14.96 -7.02
CA PRO A 254 10.44 15.50 -6.55
C PRO A 254 11.54 15.31 -7.59
N ASN A 255 12.49 16.24 -7.65
CA ASN A 255 13.53 16.31 -8.69
C ASN A 255 14.42 15.06 -8.79
N TRP A 256 14.47 14.22 -7.76
CA TRP A 256 15.27 12.99 -7.75
C TRP A 256 14.56 11.80 -8.43
N VAL A 257 13.25 11.89 -8.68
CA VAL A 257 12.49 10.84 -9.38
C VAL A 257 12.75 10.97 -10.88
N LYS A 258 13.29 9.89 -11.47
CA LYS A 258 13.44 9.80 -12.92
C LYS A 258 12.05 9.61 -13.54
N VAL A 259 11.65 10.52 -14.43
CA VAL A 259 10.43 10.40 -15.23
C VAL A 259 10.79 9.83 -16.60
N ILE A 260 10.14 8.74 -16.98
CA ILE A 260 10.22 8.12 -18.29
C ILE A 260 8.90 8.41 -18.98
N ASP A 261 8.91 9.38 -19.89
CA ASP A 261 7.71 9.83 -20.59
C ASP A 261 7.68 9.24 -22.01
N GLU A 262 6.74 8.32 -22.26
CA GLU A 262 6.51 7.72 -23.57
C GLU A 262 5.25 8.29 -24.27
N GLN A 263 4.58 9.32 -23.73
CA GLN A 263 3.45 9.98 -24.41
C GLN A 263 3.89 10.63 -25.73
N ARG A 264 5.08 11.24 -25.73
CA ARG A 264 5.66 11.91 -26.91
C ARG A 264 5.92 10.98 -28.10
N PHE A 265 5.97 9.67 -27.86
CA PHE A 265 6.17 8.70 -28.93
C PHE A 265 4.89 8.46 -29.74
N VAL A 266 3.72 8.45 -29.07
CA VAL A 266 2.42 8.27 -29.73
C VAL A 266 2.11 9.48 -30.63
N GLN A 267 2.34 10.70 -30.14
CA GLN A 267 2.17 11.94 -30.92
C GLN A 267 3.00 11.94 -32.21
N LYS A 268 4.26 11.47 -32.16
CA LYS A 268 5.12 11.37 -33.34
C LYS A 268 4.63 10.37 -34.39
N ILE A 269 3.96 9.29 -33.99
CA ILE A 269 3.39 8.33 -34.94
C ILE A 269 2.15 8.93 -35.60
N THR A 270 1.27 9.56 -34.82
CA THR A 270 0.04 10.17 -35.35
C THR A 270 0.36 11.31 -36.33
N GLU A 271 1.34 12.16 -36.03
CA GLU A 271 1.81 13.21 -36.95
C GLU A 271 2.47 12.64 -38.22
N GLN A 272 3.10 11.47 -38.15
CA GLN A 272 3.69 10.82 -39.33
C GLN A 272 2.63 10.15 -40.21
N GLU A 273 1.59 9.56 -39.62
CA GLU A 273 0.47 8.97 -40.36
C GLU A 273 -0.39 10.05 -41.04
N GLU A 274 -0.68 11.17 -40.38
CA GLU A 274 -1.42 12.29 -40.98
C GLU A 274 -0.66 12.99 -42.11
N ASN A 275 0.67 13.08 -42.03
CA ASN A 275 1.50 13.65 -43.11
C ASN A 275 1.77 12.66 -44.27
N SER A 276 1.28 11.43 -44.17
CA SER A 276 1.43 10.38 -45.19
C SER A 276 0.13 10.03 -45.94
N ASN A 277 -0.98 10.70 -45.60
CA ASN A 277 -2.26 10.69 -46.31
C ASN A 277 -2.47 12.00 -47.09
#